data_AF-A0A432KH42-F1
#
_entry.id   AF-A0A432KH42-F1
#
_cell.length_a   1.000
_cell.length_b   1.000
_cell.length_c   1.000
_cell.angle_alpha   90.00
_cell.angle_beta   90.00
_cell.angle_gamma   90.00
#
_symmetry.space_group_name_H-M   'P 1'
#
loop_
_entity.id
_entity.type
_entity.pdbx_description
1 polymer ?
#
loop_
_entity_poly.entity_id
_entity_poly.type
_entity_poly.pdbx_seq_one_letter_code
_entity_poly.pdbx_strand_id
1 'polypeptide(L)'
;MKTYETLSEALKDLKERGYSNDFNLKPHCIECPAHKLELHPEQFEVKEVYRFEGMSNPDDNSILYAIESTDGLKGVLVDAYGVYSEALSEAMIKKLVVTR
;
A
#
# COMPACT_ATOMS: atom_id res chain seq x y z
N MET A 1 -13.73 -3.83 11.72
CA MET A 1 -12.68 -3.10 10.99
C MET A 1 -11.83 -2.41 12.03
N LYS A 2 -10.52 -2.69 12.09
CA LYS A 2 -9.62 -1.89 12.92
C LYS A 2 -9.52 -0.51 12.26
N THR A 3 -9.45 0.53 13.07
CA THR A 3 -9.27 1.91 12.60
C THR A 3 -8.10 2.43 13.40
N TYR A 4 -7.12 3.00 12.74
CA TYR A 4 -5.94 3.55 13.38
C TYR A 4 -6.03 5.07 13.32
N GLU A 5 -5.64 5.74 14.40
CA GLU A 5 -5.59 7.20 14.45
C GLU A 5 -4.44 7.75 13.62
N THR A 6 -3.32 7.02 13.56
CA THR A 6 -2.13 7.44 12.82
C THR A 6 -1.57 6.34 11.90
N LEU A 7 -0.94 6.77 10.80
CA LEU A 7 -0.21 5.88 9.89
C LEU A 7 0.80 5.01 10.65
N SER A 8 1.54 5.63 11.57
CA SER A 8 2.56 4.97 12.38
C SER A 8 2.00 3.82 13.23
N GLU A 9 0.80 3.98 13.81
CA GLU A 9 0.15 2.92 14.57
C GLU A 9 -0.29 1.76 13.69
N ALA A 10 -0.87 2.06 12.52
CA ALA A 10 -1.26 1.03 11.56
C ALA A 10 -0.06 0.24 11.06
N LEU A 11 1.03 0.92 10.70
CA LEU A 11 2.29 0.30 10.30
C LEU A 11 2.81 -0.63 11.40
N LYS A 12 2.77 -0.19 12.66
CA LYS A 12 3.25 -0.98 13.79
C LYS A 12 2.40 -2.24 13.99
N ASP A 13 1.07 -2.13 14.01
CA ASP A 13 0.17 -3.30 14.15
C ASP A 13 0.31 -4.26 12.96
N LEU A 14 0.38 -3.75 11.73
CA LEU A 14 0.62 -4.56 10.53
C LEU A 14 1.97 -5.28 10.62
N LYS A 15 3.01 -4.62 11.11
CA LYS A 15 4.32 -5.23 11.34
C LYS A 15 4.23 -6.38 12.36
N GLU A 16 3.51 -6.18 13.46
CA GLU A 16 3.24 -7.23 14.46
C GLU A 16 2.42 -8.40 13.89
N ARG A 17 1.59 -8.15 12.87
CA ARG A 17 0.84 -9.18 12.13
C ARG A 17 1.66 -9.89 11.03
N GLY A 18 2.91 -9.49 10.82
CA GLY A 18 3.83 -10.09 9.84
C GLY A 18 4.01 -9.29 8.55
N TYR A 19 3.34 -8.15 8.37
CA TYR A 19 3.57 -7.22 7.26
C TYR A 19 4.79 -6.35 7.55
N SER A 20 5.97 -6.97 7.56
CA SER A 20 7.24 -6.29 7.84
C SER A 20 7.96 -5.78 6.59
N ASN A 21 7.47 -6.10 5.40
CA ASN A 21 8.07 -5.63 4.15
C ASN A 21 7.46 -4.29 3.74
N ASP A 22 8.29 -3.42 3.20
CA ASP A 22 7.86 -2.18 2.58
C ASP A 22 7.85 -2.38 1.07
N PHE A 23 6.71 -2.10 0.44
CA PHE A 23 6.57 -2.09 -1.00
C PHE A 23 6.61 -0.67 -1.52
N ASN A 24 7.32 -0.48 -2.62
CA ASN A 24 7.35 0.77 -3.38
C ASN A 24 6.42 0.67 -4.57
N LEU A 25 5.60 1.69 -4.77
CA LEU A 25 4.77 1.82 -5.94
C LEU A 25 5.63 2.08 -7.18
N LYS A 26 5.46 1.28 -8.23
CA LYS A 26 6.04 1.53 -9.56
C LYS A 26 4.91 1.73 -10.58
N PRO A 27 5.18 2.34 -11.74
CA PRO A 27 4.19 2.55 -12.80
C PRO A 27 3.44 1.28 -13.25
N HIS A 28 4.07 0.10 -13.22
CA HIS A 28 3.48 -1.14 -13.73
C HIS A 28 3.44 -2.30 -12.71
N CYS A 29 4.07 -2.16 -11.55
CA CYS A 29 4.18 -3.20 -10.52
C CYS A 29 4.43 -2.56 -9.14
N ILE A 30 4.60 -3.37 -8.10
CA ILE A 30 5.17 -2.94 -6.82
C ILE A 30 6.55 -3.58 -6.64
N GLU A 31 7.51 -2.80 -6.17
CA GLU A 31 8.87 -3.29 -5.90
C GLU A 31 9.03 -3.54 -4.40
N CYS A 32 9.56 -4.70 -4.04
CA CYS A 32 9.95 -5.05 -2.69
C CYS A 32 11.48 -4.87 -2.55
N PRO A 33 11.99 -3.70 -2.14
CA PRO A 33 13.43 -3.48 -1.97
C PRO A 33 14.08 -4.47 -0.98
N ALA A 34 13.35 -4.91 0.04
CA ALA A 34 13.84 -5.90 1.02
C ALA A 34 14.26 -7.22 0.36
N HIS A 35 13.51 -7.67 -0.65
CA HIS A 35 13.78 -8.91 -1.37
C HIS A 35 14.33 -8.67 -2.79
N LYS A 36 14.45 -7.41 -3.23
CA LYS A 36 14.75 -7.01 -4.61
C LYS A 36 13.87 -7.74 -5.64
N LEU A 37 12.58 -7.82 -5.34
CA LEU A 37 11.57 -8.48 -6.18
C LEU A 37 10.56 -7.45 -6.69
N GLU A 38 10.03 -7.69 -7.86
CA GLU A 38 8.94 -6.89 -8.44
C GLU A 38 7.70 -7.78 -8.54
N LEU A 39 6.60 -7.31 -7.98
CA LEU A 39 5.32 -8.00 -7.96
C LEU A 39 4.34 -7.26 -8.85
N HIS A 40 3.91 -7.92 -9.91
CA HIS A 40 2.86 -7.40 -10.78
C HIS A 40 1.49 -7.45 -10.08
N PRO A 41 0.51 -6.64 -10.51
CA PRO A 41 -0.84 -6.61 -9.91
C PRO A 41 -1.58 -7.96 -9.89
N GLU A 42 -1.14 -8.92 -10.70
CA GLU A 42 -1.61 -10.31 -10.71
C GLU A 42 -0.94 -11.21 -9.66
N GLN A 43 0.23 -10.81 -9.14
CA GLN A 43 1.03 -11.58 -8.18
C GLN A 43 0.79 -11.16 -6.72
N PHE A 44 0.02 -10.09 -6.48
CA PHE A 44 -0.31 -9.65 -5.15
C PHE A 44 -1.80 -9.34 -5.00
N GLU A 45 -2.26 -9.30 -3.75
CA GLU A 45 -3.61 -8.93 -3.38
C GLU A 45 -3.59 -7.91 -2.24
N VAL A 46 -4.40 -6.87 -2.40
CA VAL A 46 -4.63 -5.88 -1.35
C VAL A 46 -5.62 -6.49 -0.36
N LYS A 47 -5.16 -6.80 0.86
CA LYS A 47 -6.01 -7.38 1.90
C LYS A 47 -6.76 -6.31 2.68
N GLU A 48 -6.09 -5.20 2.97
CA GLU A 48 -6.65 -4.12 3.79
C GLU A 48 -6.18 -2.77 3.27
N VAL A 49 -7.04 -1.76 3.41
CA VAL A 49 -6.74 -0.38 3.00
C VAL A 49 -7.13 0.56 4.12
N TYR A 50 -6.20 1.44 4.47
CA TYR A 50 -6.35 2.41 5.54
C TYR A 50 -6.03 3.79 4.99
N ARG A 51 -7.02 4.69 5.02
CA ARG A 51 -6.84 6.07 4.63
C ARG A 51 -6.58 6.91 5.87
N PHE A 52 -5.52 7.69 5.82
CA PHE A 52 -5.13 8.65 6.83
C PHE A 52 -5.22 10.04 6.23
N GLU A 53 -5.94 10.92 6.92
CA GLU A 53 -5.97 12.34 6.62
C GLU A 53 -4.83 12.99 7.40
N GLY A 54 -3.89 13.60 6.71
CA GLY A 54 -2.72 14.22 7.35
C GLY A 54 -3.15 15.32 8.30
N MET A 55 -2.66 15.26 9.54
CA MET A 55 -2.92 16.30 10.54
C MET A 55 -2.38 17.67 10.14
N SER A 56 -1.37 17.72 9.27
CA SER A 56 -0.70 18.97 8.87
C SER A 56 -1.37 19.70 7.72
N ASN A 57 -1.94 18.98 6.74
CA ASN A 57 -2.70 19.59 5.65
C ASN A 57 -3.85 18.66 5.24
N PRO A 58 -5.06 19.19 5.02
CA PRO A 58 -6.19 18.40 4.50
C PRO A 58 -5.92 17.80 3.11
N ASP A 59 -4.96 18.34 2.38
CA ASP A 59 -4.46 17.82 1.11
C ASP A 59 -3.44 16.66 1.27
N ASP A 60 -2.82 16.51 2.46
CA ASP A 60 -1.84 15.47 2.75
C ASP A 60 -2.54 14.16 3.12
N ASN A 61 -3.23 13.58 2.16
CA ASN A 61 -3.89 12.29 2.33
C ASN A 61 -2.88 11.17 2.08
N SER A 62 -2.74 10.25 3.02
CA SER A 62 -1.94 9.04 2.85
C SER A 62 -2.83 7.82 2.89
N ILE A 63 -2.61 6.88 1.98
CA ILE A 63 -3.31 5.59 1.96
C ILE A 63 -2.29 4.49 2.17
N LEU A 64 -2.53 3.69 3.21
CA LEU A 64 -1.75 2.51 3.53
C LEU A 64 -2.49 1.28 3.02
N TYR A 65 -1.87 0.53 2.13
CA TYR A 65 -2.36 -0.73 1.62
C TYR A 65 -1.58 -1.87 2.27
N ALA A 66 -2.27 -2.78 2.94
CA ALA A 66 -1.68 -4.05 3.37
C ALA A 66 -1.78 -5.04 2.22
N ILE A 67 -0.64 -5.45 1.69
CA ILE A 67 -0.53 -6.28 0.51
C ILE A 67 0.04 -7.64 0.88
N GLU A 68 -0.53 -8.69 0.30
CA GLU A 68 -0.04 -10.06 0.40
C GLU A 68 0.22 -10.60 -1.00
N SER A 69 1.44 -11.07 -1.24
CA SER A 69 1.83 -11.77 -2.46
C SER A 69 1.26 -13.19 -2.47
N THR A 70 1.05 -13.74 -3.66
CA THR A 70 0.69 -15.15 -3.84
C THR A 70 1.75 -16.11 -3.29
N ASP A 71 3.00 -15.65 -3.17
CA ASP A 71 4.12 -16.39 -2.57
C ASP A 71 4.10 -16.36 -1.02
N GLY A 72 3.15 -15.64 -0.40
CA GLY A 72 3.04 -15.49 1.04
C GLY A 72 3.85 -14.33 1.63
N LEU A 73 4.52 -13.53 0.78
CA LEU A 73 5.18 -12.29 1.20
C LEU A 73 4.13 -11.26 1.63
N LYS A 74 4.27 -10.75 2.85
CA LYS A 74 3.37 -9.73 3.41
C LYS A 74 4.11 -8.43 3.59
N GLY A 75 3.51 -7.35 3.12
CA GLY A 75 4.09 -6.03 3.25
C GLY A 75 3.07 -4.91 3.13
N VAL A 76 3.55 -3.71 3.31
CA VAL A 76 2.75 -2.50 3.32
C VAL A 76 3.19 -1.58 2.20
N LEU A 77 2.23 -0.91 1.58
CA LEU A 77 2.45 0.10 0.57
C LEU A 77 1.83 1.41 1.07
N VAL A 78 2.63 2.46 1.17
CA VAL A 78 2.14 3.80 1.52
C VAL A 78 2.08 4.63 0.26
N ASP A 79 0.89 5.11 -0.08
CA ASP A 79 0.64 6.05 -1.17
C ASP A 79 0.25 7.41 -0.60
N ALA A 80 1.12 8.41 -0.77
CA ALA A 80 0.76 9.79 -0.50
C ALA A 80 -0.03 10.31 -1.70
N TYR A 81 -1.36 10.32 -1.56
CA TYR A 81 -2.34 10.57 -2.61
C TYR A 81 -2.22 12.01 -3.11
N GLY A 82 -1.31 12.24 -4.05
CA GLY A 82 -1.01 13.57 -4.58
C GLY A 82 0.11 13.64 -5.61
N VAL A 83 1.01 12.65 -5.68
CA VAL A 83 2.19 12.72 -6.57
C VAL A 83 2.21 11.67 -7.69
N TYR A 84 1.54 10.52 -7.53
CA TYR A 84 1.74 9.36 -8.42
C TYR A 84 0.53 8.89 -9.21
N SER A 85 -0.65 9.51 -9.04
CA SER A 85 -1.89 9.04 -9.70
C SER A 85 -1.85 9.15 -11.23
N GLU A 86 -0.99 10.01 -11.79
CA GLU A 86 -0.82 10.15 -13.25
C GLU A 86 0.18 9.16 -13.87
N ALA A 87 0.98 8.46 -13.05
CA ALA A 87 2.06 7.59 -13.53
C ALA A 87 1.73 6.09 -13.51
N LEU A 88 0.55 5.69 -13.02
CA LEU A 88 0.19 4.28 -12.89
C LEU A 88 -0.47 3.73 -14.14
N SER A 89 -0.14 2.48 -14.47
CA SER A 89 -0.80 1.71 -15.52
C SER A 89 -2.23 1.36 -15.12
N GLU A 90 -3.14 1.23 -16.09
CA GLU A 90 -4.54 0.87 -15.85
C GLU A 90 -4.73 -0.38 -14.97
N ALA A 91 -3.86 -1.38 -15.11
CA ALA A 91 -3.92 -2.60 -14.29
C ALA A 91 -3.65 -2.30 -12.81
N MET A 92 -2.68 -1.43 -12.51
CA MET A 92 -2.37 -0.99 -11.16
C MET A 92 -3.50 -0.15 -10.58
N ILE A 93 -4.04 0.78 -11.39
CA ILE A 93 -5.19 1.59 -10.99
C ILE A 93 -6.38 0.68 -10.66
N LYS A 94 -6.75 -0.28 -11.51
CA LYS A 94 -7.86 -1.20 -11.21
C LYS A 94 -7.62 -2.06 -9.97
N LYS A 95 -6.36 -2.38 -9.65
CA LYS A 95 -6.00 -3.18 -8.49
C LYS A 95 -6.04 -2.38 -7.18
N LEU A 96 -5.60 -1.12 -7.21
CA LEU A 96 -5.50 -0.23 -6.05
C LEU A 96 -6.76 0.60 -5.81
N VAL A 97 -7.50 0.93 -6.87
CA VAL A 97 -8.83 1.52 -6.78
C VAL A 97 -9.75 0.42 -6.26
N VAL A 98 -9.85 0.38 -4.93
CA VAL A 98 -10.86 -0.39 -4.22
C VAL A 98 -12.21 0.15 -4.70
N THR A 99 -12.77 -0.53 -5.70
CA THR A 99 -14.10 -0.25 -6.19
C THR A 99 -15.07 -0.52 -5.06
N ARG A 100 -15.79 0.52 -4.67
CA ARG A 100 -16.88 0.53 -3.72
C ARG A 100 -17.97 -0.49 -4.07
#